data_AF-A0A3A0CV69-F1
#
_entry.id   AF-A0A3A0CV69-F1
#
_cell.length_a   1.000
_cell.length_b   1.000
_cell.length_c   1.000
_cell.angle_alpha   90.00
_cell.angle_beta   90.00
_cell.angle_gamma   90.00
#
_symmetry.space_group_name_H-M   'P 1'
#
loop_
_entity.id
_entity.type
_entity.pdbx_description
1 polymer ?
#
loop_
_entity_poly.entity_id
_entity_poly.type
_entity_poly.pdbx_seq_one_letter_code
_entity_poly.pdbx_strand_id
1 'polypeptide(L)'
;MAIDPTTRPGRPVALFTIAFAVLGGVVDLFMGVFAKVSSIFWRPRLPGRAQSPRRRRRGLALIVGGIEGPSFFNYSMAVGVLKSRYRGAVVRFDWNTGIPFVRSLINLIHNRHKERQADNLAAMILEHQRVYPGAPVSILAQSGGSWVTLRALEKLPDEAKVHTAVLLAPSVSPGYDISRAASRCAGSLVSVGGPADYIFLGIGTLLFGTSDRVFSPSAGWIGWHYHPPRFVEMRWHAAWVRYGYLGNHTSSSSRAFISQVIAPLFAVADARSNR
;
A
#
# COMPACT_ATOMS: atom_id res chain seq x y z
N MET A 1 -16.26 8.06 18.98
CA MET A 1 -16.94 9.26 18.47
C MET A 1 -17.17 9.03 16.99
N ALA A 2 -18.39 8.65 16.60
CA ALA A 2 -18.73 8.39 15.20
C ALA A 2 -18.85 9.73 14.46
N ILE A 3 -18.15 9.89 13.34
CA ILE A 3 -18.24 11.08 12.50
C ILE A 3 -19.36 10.82 11.49
N ASP A 4 -20.36 11.69 11.48
CA ASP A 4 -21.46 11.70 10.52
C ASP A 4 -20.92 12.01 9.10
N PRO A 5 -21.05 11.09 8.12
CA PRO A 5 -20.54 11.30 6.78
C PRO A 5 -21.36 12.30 5.93
N THR A 6 -22.44 12.88 6.46
CA THR A 6 -23.36 13.75 5.69
C THR A 6 -23.09 15.26 5.83
N THR A 7 -22.18 15.68 6.71
CA THR A 7 -21.84 17.11 6.84
C THR A 7 -21.07 17.61 5.63
N ARG A 8 -21.74 18.35 4.74
CA ARG A 8 -21.09 19.09 3.65
C ARG A 8 -20.08 20.09 4.24
N PRO A 9 -18.80 20.06 3.85
CA PRO A 9 -17.81 21.00 4.36
C PRO A 9 -18.19 22.43 3.97
N GLY A 10 -18.07 23.38 4.91
CA GLY A 10 -18.28 24.80 4.62
C GLY A 10 -17.34 25.30 3.51
N ARG A 11 -17.80 26.24 2.69
CA ARG A 11 -17.05 26.87 1.57
C ARG A 11 -15.56 27.19 1.84
N PRO A 12 -15.14 27.73 3.00
CA PRO A 12 -13.71 27.99 3.26
C PRO A 12 -12.86 26.71 3.39
N VAL A 13 -13.45 25.60 3.87
CA VAL A 13 -12.77 24.30 3.97
C VAL A 13 -12.53 23.70 2.58
N ALA A 14 -13.47 23.90 1.64
CA ALA A 14 -13.33 23.43 0.27
C ALA A 14 -12.19 24.12 -0.51
N LEU A 15 -12.08 25.45 -0.42
CA LEU A 15 -11.00 26.23 -1.08
C LEU A 15 -9.62 25.87 -0.52
N PHE A 16 -9.50 25.73 0.80
CA PHE A 16 -8.26 25.29 1.43
C PHE A 16 -7.84 23.89 0.97
N THR A 17 -8.81 22.97 0.86
CA THR A 17 -8.57 21.59 0.40
C THR A 17 -8.08 21.55 -1.06
N ILE A 18 -8.61 22.41 -1.94
CA ILE A 18 -8.19 22.50 -3.35
C ILE A 18 -6.77 23.04 -3.47
N ALA A 19 -6.47 24.18 -2.83
CA ALA A 19 -5.13 24.78 -2.89
C ALA A 19 -4.06 23.84 -2.31
N PHE A 20 -4.40 23.14 -1.22
CA PHE A 20 -3.55 22.13 -0.62
C PHE A 20 -3.32 20.92 -1.53
N ALA A 21 -4.37 20.46 -2.23
CA ALA A 21 -4.24 19.35 -3.18
C ALA A 21 -3.32 19.70 -4.34
N VAL A 22 -3.44 20.90 -4.92
CA VAL A 22 -2.58 21.39 -6.00
C VAL A 22 -1.11 21.46 -5.54
N LEU A 23 -0.84 22.07 -4.38
CA LEU A 23 0.53 22.16 -3.86
C LEU A 23 1.12 20.77 -3.55
N GLY A 24 0.31 19.86 -3.03
CA GLY A 24 0.71 18.49 -2.72
C GLY A 24 1.16 17.70 -3.96
N GLY A 25 0.53 17.89 -5.11
CA GLY A 25 0.94 17.28 -6.37
C GLY A 25 2.30 17.79 -6.86
N VAL A 26 2.54 19.10 -6.79
CA VAL A 26 3.83 19.68 -7.22
C VAL A 26 5.00 19.16 -6.38
N VAL A 27 4.82 19.06 -5.06
CA VAL A 27 5.81 18.47 -4.14
C VAL A 27 6.15 17.03 -4.54
N ASP A 28 5.15 16.28 -4.98
CA ASP A 28 5.27 14.88 -5.40
C ASP A 28 6.19 14.70 -6.61
N LEU A 29 6.19 15.65 -7.56
CA LEU A 29 7.09 15.63 -8.71
C LEU A 29 8.56 15.69 -8.25
N PHE A 30 8.88 16.63 -7.36
CA PHE A 30 10.23 16.78 -6.80
C PHE A 30 10.63 15.57 -5.94
N MET A 31 9.72 15.08 -5.10
CA MET A 31 9.97 13.93 -4.24
C MET A 31 10.11 12.62 -5.03
N GLY A 32 9.39 12.46 -6.13
CA GLY A 32 9.52 11.33 -7.04
C GLY A 32 10.89 11.30 -7.73
N VAL A 33 11.36 12.46 -8.22
CA VAL A 33 12.71 12.59 -8.78
C VAL A 33 13.78 12.31 -7.71
N PHE A 34 13.66 12.91 -6.53
CA PHE A 34 14.59 12.67 -5.42
C PHE A 34 14.64 11.19 -5.02
N ALA A 35 13.48 10.53 -4.90
CA ALA A 35 13.42 9.11 -4.57
C ALA A 35 14.15 8.25 -5.61
N LYS A 36 13.96 8.55 -6.91
CA LYS A 36 14.64 7.87 -8.01
C LYS A 36 16.16 8.03 -7.91
N VAL A 37 16.65 9.26 -7.69
CA VAL A 37 18.09 9.53 -7.51
C VAL A 37 18.63 8.83 -6.26
N SER A 38 17.94 8.95 -5.13
CA SER A 38 18.36 8.33 -3.87
C SER A 38 18.46 6.80 -3.95
N SER A 39 17.61 6.14 -4.74
CA SER A 39 17.61 4.68 -4.91
C SER A 39 18.90 4.13 -5.55
N ILE A 40 19.68 5.00 -6.23
CA ILE A 40 20.96 4.65 -6.84
C ILE A 40 22.03 4.45 -5.75
N PHE A 41 22.07 5.37 -4.78
CA PHE A 41 23.15 5.43 -3.79
C PHE A 41 22.73 4.90 -2.42
N TRP A 42 21.44 4.72 -2.18
CA TRP A 42 20.92 4.40 -0.86
C TRP A 42 19.93 3.24 -0.87
N ARG A 43 20.39 2.11 -0.32
CA ARG A 43 19.59 0.91 -0.08
C ARG A 43 19.65 0.50 1.39
N PRO A 44 18.99 1.25 2.27
CA PRO A 44 19.02 0.95 3.69
C PRO A 44 18.42 -0.44 3.94
N ARG A 45 19.13 -1.24 4.75
CA ARG A 45 18.66 -2.53 5.23
C ARG A 45 17.84 -2.32 6.49
N LEU A 46 16.80 -3.12 6.67
CA LEU A 46 16.12 -3.18 7.95
C LEU A 46 17.05 -3.81 9.00
N PRO A 47 16.92 -3.46 10.29
CA PRO A 47 17.67 -4.13 11.35
C PRO A 47 17.47 -5.65 11.26
N GLY A 48 18.51 -6.46 11.47
CA GLY A 48 18.40 -7.93 11.38
C GLY A 48 17.29 -8.51 12.27
N ARG A 49 17.05 -7.89 13.43
CA ARG A 49 15.93 -8.21 14.34
C ARG A 49 14.54 -8.00 13.75
N ALA A 50 14.38 -7.34 12.60
CA ALA A 50 13.09 -7.14 11.94
C ALA A 50 12.44 -8.47 11.52
N GLN A 51 13.25 -9.50 11.26
CA GLN A 51 12.79 -10.80 10.74
C GLN A 51 13.13 -11.98 11.65
N SER A 52 13.45 -11.74 12.92
CA SER A 52 13.86 -12.82 13.83
C SER A 52 12.79 -13.91 13.93
N PRO A 53 13.17 -15.19 14.17
CA PRO A 53 12.20 -16.28 14.33
C PRO A 53 11.13 -15.99 15.38
N ARG A 54 11.50 -15.32 16.48
CA ARG A 54 10.55 -14.87 17.53
C ARG A 54 9.46 -13.94 16.98
N ARG A 55 9.81 -13.04 16.06
CA ARG A 55 8.83 -12.14 15.43
C ARG A 55 8.02 -12.85 14.36
N ARG A 56 8.64 -13.74 13.57
CA ARG A 56 7.94 -14.57 12.57
C ARG A 56 6.83 -15.40 13.21
N ARG A 57 7.07 -16.00 14.39
CA ARG A 57 6.03 -16.72 15.17
C ARG A 57 4.86 -15.85 15.63
N ARG A 58 5.03 -14.52 15.67
CA ARG A 58 3.97 -13.56 16.05
C ARG A 58 3.22 -12.99 14.85
N GLY A 59 3.63 -13.33 13.63
CA GLY A 59 3.08 -12.81 12.38
C GLY A 59 4.14 -12.23 11.45
N LEU A 60 3.72 -11.84 10.26
CA LEU A 60 4.55 -11.31 9.19
C LEU A 60 3.84 -10.14 8.50
N ALA A 61 4.49 -8.98 8.45
CA ALA A 61 4.09 -7.85 7.62
C ALA A 61 5.01 -7.80 6.38
N LEU A 62 4.40 -7.95 5.21
CA LEU A 62 5.06 -7.83 3.91
C LEU A 62 4.90 -6.40 3.38
N ILE A 63 6.01 -5.74 3.07
CA ILE A 63 6.03 -4.40 2.49
C ILE A 63 6.29 -4.53 0.99
N VAL A 64 5.29 -4.21 0.18
CA VAL A 64 5.32 -4.33 -1.28
C VAL A 64 5.36 -2.93 -1.89
N GLY A 65 6.55 -2.52 -2.33
CA GLY A 65 6.77 -1.17 -2.85
C GLY A 65 6.12 -0.90 -4.21
N GLY A 66 6.21 0.36 -4.66
CA GLY A 66 5.77 0.76 -5.99
C GLY A 66 6.71 0.30 -7.12
N ILE A 67 6.52 0.87 -8.31
CA ILE A 67 7.31 0.52 -9.51
C ILE A 67 8.77 1.01 -9.45
N GLU A 68 9.09 1.92 -8.53
CA GLU A 68 10.39 2.60 -8.44
C GLU A 68 11.54 1.71 -7.94
N GLY A 69 11.23 0.58 -7.28
CA GLY A 69 12.25 -0.28 -6.71
C GLY A 69 12.57 -0.01 -5.25
N PRO A 70 13.63 -0.64 -4.72
CA PRO A 70 14.12 -0.35 -3.38
C PRO A 70 14.35 1.17 -3.24
N SER A 71 13.59 1.80 -2.35
CA SER A 71 13.53 3.24 -2.21
C SER A 71 13.44 3.65 -0.74
N PHE A 72 13.62 4.94 -0.49
CA PHE A 72 13.34 5.52 0.82
C PHE A 72 11.91 5.27 1.29
N PHE A 73 10.94 5.30 0.38
CA PHE A 73 9.52 5.12 0.71
C PHE A 73 9.26 3.71 1.22
N ASN A 74 9.79 2.70 0.53
CA ASN A 74 9.67 1.30 0.94
C ASN A 74 10.33 1.02 2.29
N TYR A 75 11.50 1.64 2.52
CA TYR A 75 12.16 1.60 3.82
C TYR A 75 11.35 2.32 4.90
N SER A 76 10.79 3.50 4.61
CA SER A 76 9.99 4.28 5.54
C SER A 76 8.69 3.60 5.93
N MET A 77 8.01 2.94 5.00
CA MET A 77 6.85 2.09 5.32
C MET A 77 7.23 0.99 6.31
N ALA A 78 8.30 0.25 6.02
CA ALA A 78 8.79 -0.80 6.91
C ALA A 78 9.18 -0.27 8.30
N VAL A 79 9.88 0.87 8.36
CA VAL A 79 10.24 1.52 9.64
C VAL A 79 8.99 2.00 10.39
N GLY A 80 7.98 2.52 9.69
CA GLY A 80 6.69 2.90 10.28
C GLY A 80 6.04 1.71 10.99
N VAL A 81 5.95 0.56 10.31
CA VAL A 81 5.44 -0.68 10.92
C VAL A 81 6.30 -1.11 12.11
N LEU A 82 7.63 -1.06 11.99
CA LEU A 82 8.55 -1.41 13.08
C LEU A 82 8.45 -0.50 14.32
N LYS A 83 8.10 0.77 14.13
CA LYS A 83 7.92 1.77 15.19
C LYS A 83 6.51 1.75 15.79
N SER A 84 5.60 0.97 15.22
CA SER A 84 4.24 0.79 15.75
C SER A 84 4.22 -0.24 16.89
N ARG A 85 3.01 -0.55 17.38
CA ARG A 85 2.81 -1.65 18.34
C ARG A 85 2.89 -3.05 17.68
N TYR A 86 3.02 -3.14 16.35
CA TYR A 86 3.12 -4.41 15.64
C TYR A 86 4.35 -5.22 16.07
N ARG A 87 4.11 -6.44 16.56
CA ARG A 87 5.17 -7.31 17.12
C ARG A 87 5.65 -8.41 16.17
N GLY A 88 4.95 -8.62 15.05
CA GLY A 88 5.33 -9.58 14.02
C GLY A 88 6.58 -9.17 13.25
N ALA A 89 7.09 -10.06 12.40
CA ALA A 89 8.22 -9.79 11.52
C ALA A 89 7.87 -8.76 10.45
N VAL A 90 8.84 -7.97 9.98
CA VAL A 90 8.65 -7.02 8.87
C VAL A 90 9.66 -7.34 7.77
N VAL A 91 9.15 -7.61 6.58
CA VAL A 91 9.93 -8.03 5.41
C VAL A 91 9.56 -7.11 4.25
N ARG A 92 10.56 -6.62 3.51
CA ARG A 92 10.30 -5.98 2.21
C ARG A 92 10.31 -7.05 1.13
N PHE A 93 9.32 -6.98 0.25
CA PHE A 93 9.24 -7.81 -0.94
C PHE A 93 9.77 -7.00 -2.12
N ASP A 94 11.03 -7.24 -2.47
CA ASP A 94 11.73 -6.55 -3.55
C ASP A 94 11.39 -7.23 -4.89
N TRP A 95 10.45 -6.66 -5.65
CA TRP A 95 9.90 -7.27 -6.87
C TRP A 95 10.35 -6.61 -8.16
N ASN A 96 11.04 -5.48 -8.06
CA ASN A 96 11.36 -4.61 -9.18
C ASN A 96 12.61 -5.11 -9.95
N THR A 97 12.58 -5.00 -11.27
CA THR A 97 13.71 -5.42 -12.14
C THR A 97 14.21 -4.29 -13.04
N GLY A 98 15.41 -4.47 -13.61
CA GLY A 98 15.99 -3.53 -14.57
C GLY A 98 16.88 -2.45 -13.95
N ILE A 99 17.56 -1.72 -14.85
CA ILE A 99 18.47 -0.62 -14.50
C ILE A 99 17.68 0.60 -13.98
N PRO A 100 18.22 1.37 -13.01
CA PRO A 100 17.46 2.41 -12.30
C PRO A 100 16.69 3.42 -13.19
N PHE A 101 17.20 3.73 -14.38
CA PHE A 101 16.60 4.74 -15.25
C PHE A 101 15.32 4.28 -15.97
N VAL A 102 15.27 3.03 -16.43
CA VAL A 102 14.10 2.44 -17.13
C VAL A 102 13.27 1.47 -16.27
N ARG A 103 13.75 1.12 -15.07
CA ARG A 103 13.11 0.22 -14.11
C ARG A 103 11.62 0.51 -13.91
N SER A 104 11.26 1.75 -13.62
CA SER A 104 9.86 2.11 -13.33
C SER A 104 8.96 1.83 -14.53
N LEU A 105 9.41 2.15 -15.73
CA LEU A 105 8.66 1.91 -16.96
C LEU A 105 8.50 0.40 -17.21
N ILE A 106 9.60 -0.36 -17.13
CA ILE A 106 9.61 -1.83 -17.24
C ILE A 106 8.63 -2.46 -16.25
N ASN A 107 8.70 -2.06 -14.97
CA ASN A 107 7.83 -2.60 -13.93
C ASN A 107 6.36 -2.21 -14.12
N LEU A 108 6.08 -1.06 -14.73
CA LEU A 108 4.73 -0.60 -15.01
C LEU A 108 4.11 -1.37 -16.18
N ILE A 109 4.84 -1.51 -17.29
CA ILE A 109 4.28 -2.02 -18.56
C ILE A 109 4.41 -3.55 -18.72
N HIS A 110 5.39 -4.20 -18.10
CA HIS A 110 5.63 -5.63 -18.29
C HIS A 110 4.70 -6.49 -17.42
N ASN A 111 3.51 -6.81 -17.93
CA ASN A 111 2.52 -7.64 -17.26
C ASN A 111 3.06 -9.01 -16.84
N ARG A 112 3.82 -9.69 -17.71
CA ARG A 112 4.43 -11.00 -17.38
C ARG A 112 5.36 -10.92 -16.17
N HIS A 113 6.11 -9.82 -16.03
CA HIS A 113 6.97 -9.61 -14.87
C HIS A 113 6.13 -9.47 -13.60
N LYS A 114 5.14 -8.57 -13.61
CA LYS A 114 4.29 -8.37 -12.43
C LYS A 114 3.52 -9.64 -12.05
N GLU A 115 3.00 -10.40 -13.01
CA GLU A 115 2.33 -11.70 -12.77
C GLU A 115 3.28 -12.69 -12.06
N ARG A 116 4.53 -12.83 -12.53
CA ARG A 116 5.53 -13.66 -11.86
C ARG A 116 5.83 -13.19 -10.44
N GLN A 117 5.84 -11.87 -10.21
CA GLN A 117 6.04 -11.34 -8.86
C GLN A 117 4.83 -11.58 -7.96
N ALA A 118 3.63 -11.62 -8.51
CA ALA A 118 2.44 -12.05 -7.79
C ALA A 118 2.53 -13.53 -7.38
N ASP A 119 3.03 -14.40 -8.27
CA ASP A 119 3.31 -15.81 -7.95
C ASP A 119 4.33 -15.93 -6.81
N ASN A 120 5.44 -15.19 -6.89
CA ASN A 120 6.48 -15.19 -5.86
C ASN A 120 5.95 -14.67 -4.51
N LEU A 121 5.10 -13.64 -4.52
CA LEU A 121 4.50 -13.10 -3.31
C LEU A 121 3.52 -14.11 -2.69
N ALA A 122 2.69 -14.77 -3.50
CA ALA A 122 1.80 -15.84 -3.05
C ALA A 122 2.59 -17.01 -2.44
N ALA A 123 3.69 -17.44 -3.09
CA ALA A 123 4.57 -18.47 -2.56
C ALA A 123 5.20 -18.07 -1.22
N MET A 124 5.62 -16.81 -1.05
CA MET A 124 6.16 -16.32 0.22
C MET A 124 5.11 -16.32 1.35
N ILE A 125 3.84 -16.00 1.03
CA ILE A 125 2.73 -16.07 1.99
C ILE A 125 2.52 -17.51 2.44
N LEU A 126 2.37 -18.43 1.49
CA LEU A 126 2.13 -19.86 1.75
C LEU A 126 3.28 -20.49 2.54
N GLU A 127 4.53 -20.18 2.17
CA GLU A 127 5.70 -20.69 2.90
C GLU A 127 5.72 -20.18 4.34
N HIS A 128 5.37 -18.91 4.59
CA HIS A 128 5.28 -18.41 5.95
C HIS A 128 4.19 -19.13 6.76
N GLN A 129 3.01 -19.34 6.18
CA GLN A 129 1.91 -20.04 6.83
C GLN A 129 2.25 -21.50 7.14
N ARG A 130 3.00 -22.16 6.23
CA ARG A 130 3.48 -23.53 6.42
C ARG A 130 4.51 -23.64 7.54
N VAL A 131 5.49 -22.74 7.58
CA VAL A 131 6.58 -22.77 8.57
C VAL A 131 6.13 -22.23 9.95
N TYR A 132 5.16 -21.31 9.97
CA TYR A 132 4.62 -20.71 11.19
C TYR A 132 3.08 -20.82 11.21
N PRO A 133 2.52 -22.03 11.40
CA PRO A 133 1.08 -22.22 11.44
C PRO A 133 0.41 -21.31 12.49
N GLY A 134 -0.69 -20.67 12.10
CA GLY A 134 -1.44 -19.74 12.95
C GLY A 134 -0.84 -18.33 13.09
N ALA A 135 0.38 -18.08 12.59
CA ALA A 135 0.94 -16.73 12.58
C ALA A 135 0.29 -15.89 11.46
N PRO A 136 -0.26 -14.70 11.76
CA PRO A 136 -0.96 -13.90 10.76
C PRO A 136 0.00 -13.28 9.74
N VAL A 137 -0.38 -13.28 8.47
CA VAL A 137 0.31 -12.52 7.42
C VAL A 137 -0.48 -11.25 7.11
N SER A 138 0.15 -10.09 7.13
CA SER A 138 -0.42 -8.82 6.68
C SER A 138 0.43 -8.21 5.57
N ILE A 139 -0.18 -7.41 4.70
CA ILE A 139 0.49 -6.80 3.56
C ILE A 139 0.27 -5.29 3.58
N LEU A 140 1.34 -4.54 3.34
CA LEU A 140 1.32 -3.10 3.04
C LEU A 140 1.87 -2.89 1.64
N ALA A 141 1.00 -2.51 0.71
CA ALA A 141 1.36 -2.30 -0.68
C ALA A 141 1.22 -0.83 -1.06
N GLN A 142 2.09 -0.33 -1.95
CA GLN A 142 1.98 1.04 -2.47
C GLN A 142 1.94 1.02 -4.00
N SER A 143 1.10 1.87 -4.60
CA SER A 143 1.13 2.13 -6.05
C SER A 143 1.05 0.83 -6.86
N GLY A 144 1.97 0.58 -7.79
CA GLY A 144 2.01 -0.65 -8.59
C GLY A 144 2.19 -1.95 -7.79
N GLY A 145 2.77 -1.88 -6.59
CA GLY A 145 2.80 -3.00 -5.65
C GLY A 145 1.41 -3.45 -5.20
N SER A 146 0.42 -2.56 -5.25
CA SER A 146 -0.97 -2.90 -4.96
C SER A 146 -1.53 -3.89 -5.97
N TRP A 147 -1.20 -3.74 -7.26
CA TRP A 147 -1.60 -4.70 -8.28
C TRP A 147 -0.94 -6.06 -8.03
N VAL A 148 0.37 -6.09 -7.73
CA VAL A 148 1.09 -7.33 -7.40
C VAL A 148 0.46 -8.03 -6.21
N THR A 149 0.03 -7.26 -5.20
CA THR A 149 -0.66 -7.76 -4.01
C THR A 149 -2.03 -8.33 -4.34
N LEU A 150 -2.88 -7.61 -5.08
CA LEU A 150 -4.20 -8.09 -5.49
C LEU A 150 -4.09 -9.43 -6.23
N ARG A 151 -3.19 -9.49 -7.22
CA ARG A 151 -2.96 -10.70 -8.01
C ARG A 151 -2.40 -11.85 -7.17
N ALA A 152 -1.52 -11.56 -6.21
CA ALA A 152 -1.00 -12.59 -5.31
C ALA A 152 -2.12 -13.17 -4.43
N LEU A 153 -2.99 -12.31 -3.88
CA LEU A 153 -4.15 -12.75 -3.10
C LEU A 153 -5.08 -13.61 -3.93
N GLU A 154 -5.43 -13.19 -5.15
CA GLU A 154 -6.30 -13.96 -6.03
C GLU A 154 -5.77 -15.36 -6.36
N LYS A 155 -4.45 -15.53 -6.39
CA LYS A 155 -3.78 -16.80 -6.65
C LYS A 155 -3.69 -17.72 -5.43
N LEU A 156 -4.01 -17.23 -4.24
CA LEU A 156 -4.05 -18.08 -3.05
C LEU A 156 -5.20 -19.11 -3.14
N PRO A 157 -4.99 -20.35 -2.66
CA PRO A 157 -6.06 -21.33 -2.48
C PRO A 157 -7.09 -20.82 -1.45
N ASP A 158 -8.30 -21.39 -1.45
CA ASP A 158 -9.43 -20.90 -0.63
C ASP A 158 -9.14 -20.93 0.88
N GLU A 159 -8.34 -21.89 1.32
CA GLU A 159 -7.95 -22.11 2.71
C GLU A 159 -6.87 -21.13 3.18
N ALA A 160 -6.08 -20.58 2.26
CA ALA A 160 -5.00 -19.66 2.58
C ALA A 160 -5.50 -18.22 2.61
N LYS A 161 -5.51 -17.62 3.81
CA LYS A 161 -5.92 -16.23 4.01
C LYS A 161 -4.82 -15.40 4.66
N VAL A 162 -4.64 -14.18 4.17
CA VAL A 162 -3.90 -13.15 4.90
C VAL A 162 -4.82 -12.53 5.94
N HIS A 163 -4.28 -11.96 7.01
CA HIS A 163 -5.07 -11.22 7.99
C HIS A 163 -5.60 -9.91 7.38
N THR A 164 -4.72 -9.03 6.92
CA THR A 164 -5.12 -7.74 6.35
C THR A 164 -4.15 -7.33 5.24
N ALA A 165 -4.68 -6.82 4.14
CA ALA A 165 -3.88 -6.20 3.09
C ALA A 165 -4.29 -4.73 2.96
N VAL A 166 -3.33 -3.81 2.98
CA VAL A 166 -3.55 -2.38 2.81
C VAL A 166 -2.89 -1.92 1.53
N LEU A 167 -3.66 -1.29 0.64
CA LEU A 167 -3.25 -0.74 -0.64
C LEU A 167 -3.19 0.79 -0.53
N LEU A 168 -1.98 1.34 -0.44
CA LEU A 168 -1.75 2.78 -0.42
C LEU A 168 -1.62 3.31 -1.85
N ALA A 169 -2.39 4.33 -2.18
CA ALA A 169 -2.34 5.01 -3.47
C ALA A 169 -2.32 4.00 -4.64
N PRO A 170 -3.28 3.04 -4.73
CA PRO A 170 -3.22 1.99 -5.73
C PRO A 170 -3.31 2.55 -7.16
N SER A 171 -2.32 2.20 -7.99
CA SER A 171 -2.32 2.51 -9.41
C SER A 171 -3.08 1.43 -10.21
N VAL A 172 -4.30 1.11 -9.80
CA VAL A 172 -5.18 0.09 -10.42
C VAL A 172 -6.43 0.81 -10.93
N SER A 173 -7.04 0.31 -12.00
CA SER A 173 -8.26 0.93 -12.53
C SER A 173 -9.43 0.85 -11.52
N PRO A 174 -10.29 1.87 -11.45
CA PRO A 174 -11.45 1.90 -10.55
C PRO A 174 -12.45 0.74 -10.73
N GLY A 175 -12.51 0.17 -11.93
CA GLY A 175 -13.43 -0.92 -12.29
C GLY A 175 -12.86 -2.33 -12.09
N TYR A 176 -11.64 -2.47 -11.57
CA TYR A 176 -11.03 -3.77 -11.34
C TYR A 176 -11.80 -4.54 -10.24
N ASP A 177 -12.19 -5.79 -10.52
CA ASP A 177 -12.89 -6.63 -9.56
C ASP A 177 -11.95 -7.15 -8.47
N ILE A 178 -12.06 -6.57 -7.28
CA ILE A 178 -11.27 -6.94 -6.10
C ILE A 178 -11.94 -8.02 -5.23
N SER A 179 -13.10 -8.58 -5.62
CA SER A 179 -13.86 -9.53 -4.80
C SER A 179 -13.04 -10.73 -4.38
N ARG A 180 -12.30 -11.31 -5.33
CA ARG A 180 -11.48 -12.49 -5.09
C ARG A 180 -10.26 -12.17 -4.20
N ALA A 181 -9.66 -11.00 -4.33
CA ALA A 181 -8.60 -10.57 -3.42
C ALA A 181 -9.14 -10.30 -2.00
N ALA A 182 -10.32 -9.67 -1.90
CA ALA A 182 -10.96 -9.36 -0.63
C ALA A 182 -11.39 -10.64 0.14
N SER A 183 -11.88 -11.67 -0.56
CA SER A 183 -12.26 -12.94 0.05
C SER A 183 -11.08 -13.71 0.66
N ARG A 184 -9.85 -13.37 0.26
CA ARG A 184 -8.58 -13.91 0.77
C ARG A 184 -8.01 -13.15 1.97
N CYS A 185 -8.74 -12.14 2.46
CA CYS A 185 -8.44 -11.45 3.70
C CYS A 185 -9.36 -11.97 4.82
N ALA A 186 -8.79 -12.54 5.89
CA ALA A 186 -9.53 -12.96 7.08
C ALA A 186 -10.07 -11.77 7.89
N GLY A 187 -9.36 -10.64 7.86
CA GLY A 187 -9.82 -9.33 8.32
C GLY A 187 -10.40 -8.54 7.15
N SER A 188 -9.61 -7.61 6.61
CA SER A 188 -10.03 -6.71 5.53
C SER A 188 -8.96 -6.50 4.45
N LEU A 189 -9.43 -6.23 3.23
CA LEU A 189 -8.66 -5.57 2.19
C LEU A 189 -8.97 -4.07 2.27
N VAL A 190 -7.97 -3.25 2.55
CA VAL A 190 -8.14 -1.81 2.76
C VAL A 190 -7.48 -1.06 1.62
N SER A 191 -8.16 -0.10 1.00
CA SER A 191 -7.56 0.85 0.08
C SER A 191 -7.48 2.23 0.71
N VAL A 192 -6.34 2.91 0.57
CA VAL A 192 -6.14 4.28 1.05
C VAL A 192 -5.75 5.17 -0.12
N GLY A 193 -6.56 6.19 -0.38
CA GLY A 193 -6.37 7.10 -1.50
C GLY A 193 -6.51 8.57 -1.09
N GLY A 194 -5.88 9.48 -1.84
CA GLY A 194 -5.85 10.90 -1.51
C GLY A 194 -6.05 11.79 -2.74
N PRO A 195 -6.70 12.96 -2.57
CA PRO A 195 -7.05 13.84 -3.70
C PRO A 195 -5.83 14.58 -4.29
N ALA A 196 -4.72 14.69 -3.55
CA ALA A 196 -3.53 15.39 -4.00
C ALA A 196 -2.60 14.53 -4.90
N ASP A 197 -2.98 13.28 -5.16
CA ASP A 197 -2.25 12.33 -6.02
C ASP A 197 -2.65 12.41 -7.51
N TYR A 198 -3.00 13.60 -7.98
CA TYR A 198 -3.48 13.78 -9.36
C TYR A 198 -2.36 13.69 -10.40
N ILE A 199 -1.08 13.87 -10.00
CA ILE A 199 0.06 13.76 -10.93
C ILE A 199 0.34 12.29 -11.27
N PHE A 200 0.55 11.42 -10.28
CA PHE A 200 0.91 10.04 -10.57
C PHE A 200 -0.32 9.20 -10.91
N LEU A 201 -1.39 9.32 -10.11
CA LEU A 201 -2.59 8.49 -10.23
C LEU A 201 -3.72 9.14 -11.05
N GLY A 202 -3.52 10.35 -11.55
CA GLY A 202 -4.34 10.98 -12.58
C GLY A 202 -3.62 11.02 -13.90
N ILE A 203 -2.79 12.06 -14.09
CA ILE A 203 -2.06 12.33 -15.34
C ILE A 203 -1.17 11.14 -15.72
N GLY A 204 -0.41 10.59 -14.78
CA GLY A 204 0.51 9.47 -15.02
C GLY A 204 -0.21 8.22 -15.52
N THR A 205 -1.30 7.81 -14.88
CA THR A 205 -2.06 6.63 -15.31
C THR A 205 -2.90 6.86 -16.56
N LEU A 206 -3.29 8.12 -16.85
CA LEU A 206 -3.89 8.50 -18.13
C LEU A 206 -2.89 8.38 -19.29
N LEU A 207 -1.62 8.70 -19.08
CA LEU A 207 -0.59 8.67 -20.13
C LEU A 207 0.07 7.30 -20.31
N PHE A 208 0.29 6.57 -19.22
CA PHE A 208 1.06 5.31 -19.24
C PHE A 208 0.24 4.06 -18.92
N GLY A 209 -1.03 4.24 -18.58
CA GLY A 209 -1.93 3.19 -18.11
C GLY A 209 -1.73 2.87 -16.63
N THR A 210 -2.79 2.38 -15.99
CA THR A 210 -2.75 1.75 -14.68
C THR A 210 -1.92 0.46 -14.72
N SER A 211 -1.68 -0.14 -13.56
CA SER A 211 -0.95 -1.40 -13.42
C SER A 211 -1.69 -2.60 -14.01
N ASP A 212 -3.01 -2.52 -14.16
CA ASP A 212 -3.84 -3.44 -14.95
C ASP A 212 -4.00 -3.02 -16.43
N ARG A 213 -3.23 -2.02 -16.88
CA ARG A 213 -3.11 -1.53 -18.27
C ARG A 213 -4.32 -0.79 -18.83
N VAL A 214 -5.14 -0.20 -17.97
CA VAL A 214 -6.25 0.68 -18.38
C VAL A 214 -5.78 2.13 -18.37
N PHE A 215 -6.00 2.87 -19.45
CA PHE A 215 -5.64 4.29 -19.55
C PHE A 215 -6.73 5.15 -18.92
N SER A 216 -6.64 5.34 -17.60
CA SER A 216 -7.66 6.02 -16.79
C SER A 216 -7.04 6.63 -15.53
N PRO A 217 -7.71 7.58 -14.86
CA PRO A 217 -7.40 7.90 -13.48
C PRO A 217 -7.55 6.63 -12.60
N SER A 218 -6.62 6.42 -11.66
CA SER A 218 -6.62 5.20 -10.87
C SER A 218 -7.56 5.27 -9.66
N ALA A 219 -7.90 4.09 -9.14
CA ALA A 219 -8.70 3.95 -7.93
C ALA A 219 -8.08 4.63 -6.70
N GLY A 220 -6.75 4.70 -6.62
CA GLY A 220 -6.07 5.41 -5.55
C GLY A 220 -6.34 6.92 -5.56
N TRP A 221 -6.61 7.50 -6.72
CA TRP A 221 -6.97 8.91 -6.80
C TRP A 221 -8.48 9.15 -6.76
N ILE A 222 -9.28 8.44 -7.56
CA ILE A 222 -10.72 8.74 -7.70
C ILE A 222 -11.64 7.80 -6.90
N GLY A 223 -11.10 6.71 -6.37
CA GLY A 223 -11.83 5.68 -5.63
C GLY A 223 -12.25 4.47 -6.48
N TRP A 224 -12.84 3.47 -5.82
CA TRP A 224 -13.26 2.22 -6.45
C TRP A 224 -14.73 2.27 -6.86
N HIS A 225 -15.08 1.60 -7.97
CA HIS A 225 -16.48 1.52 -8.42
C HIS A 225 -17.30 0.50 -7.63
N TYR A 226 -16.65 -0.47 -6.98
CA TYR A 226 -17.31 -1.59 -6.32
C TYR A 226 -16.66 -1.92 -4.98
N HIS A 227 -17.49 -2.22 -3.99
CA HIS A 227 -17.08 -2.48 -2.61
C HIS A 227 -17.60 -3.84 -2.12
N PRO A 228 -16.86 -4.94 -2.38
CA PRO A 228 -17.27 -6.26 -1.92
C PRO A 228 -17.20 -6.40 -0.39
N PRO A 229 -17.80 -7.45 0.19
CA PRO A 229 -17.58 -7.80 1.58
C PRO A 229 -16.08 -7.85 1.92
N ARG A 230 -15.74 -7.37 3.13
CA ARG A 230 -14.35 -7.28 3.64
C ARG A 230 -13.45 -6.26 2.93
N PHE A 231 -13.98 -5.51 1.96
CA PHE A 231 -13.28 -4.35 1.42
C PHE A 231 -13.61 -3.09 2.21
N VAL A 232 -12.60 -2.28 2.50
CA VAL A 232 -12.74 -0.99 3.15
C VAL A 232 -12.00 0.06 2.32
N GLU A 233 -12.72 1.06 1.85
CA GLU A 233 -12.10 2.22 1.21
C GLU A 233 -11.94 3.37 2.21
N MET A 234 -10.71 3.80 2.40
CA MET A 234 -10.35 4.95 3.22
C MET A 234 -9.88 6.09 2.31
N ARG A 235 -10.62 7.20 2.35
CA ARG A 235 -10.21 8.43 1.67
C ARG A 235 -9.41 9.31 2.63
N TRP A 236 -8.47 10.07 2.09
CA TRP A 236 -7.63 10.97 2.86
C TRP A 236 -8.45 11.89 3.77
N HIS A 237 -7.96 12.07 4.99
CA HIS A 237 -8.55 12.94 5.99
C HIS A 237 -7.53 13.99 6.45
N ALA A 238 -7.96 15.24 6.59
CA ALA A 238 -7.06 16.36 6.94
C ALA A 238 -6.27 16.15 8.24
N ALA A 239 -6.84 15.42 9.21
CA ALA A 239 -6.13 15.06 10.44
C ALA A 239 -4.88 14.19 10.23
N TRP A 240 -4.66 13.61 9.04
CA TRP A 240 -3.46 12.82 8.73
C TRP A 240 -2.25 13.66 8.35
N VAL A 241 -2.44 14.97 8.09
CA VAL A 241 -1.34 15.92 7.88
C VAL A 241 -0.39 15.95 9.08
N ARG A 242 -0.91 15.85 10.31
CA ARG A 242 -0.08 15.78 11.53
C ARG A 242 0.81 14.54 11.60
N TYR A 243 0.50 13.52 10.81
CA TYR A 243 1.30 12.31 10.66
C TYR A 243 2.13 12.31 9.36
N GLY A 244 2.19 13.46 8.69
CA GLY A 244 2.96 13.66 7.47
C GLY A 244 2.35 13.05 6.21
N TYR A 245 1.06 12.66 6.20
CA TYR A 245 0.37 12.26 4.98
C TYR A 245 -0.47 13.42 4.43
N LEU A 246 -0.02 14.01 3.34
CA LEU A 246 -0.60 15.19 2.68
C LEU A 246 -1.65 14.82 1.62
N GLY A 247 -2.02 13.54 1.52
CA GLY A 247 -2.99 13.07 0.51
C GLY A 247 -2.39 12.91 -0.89
N ASN A 248 -1.06 13.02 -1.01
CA ASN A 248 -0.31 12.83 -2.25
C ASN A 248 0.38 11.45 -2.28
N HIS A 249 0.98 11.09 -3.42
CA HIS A 249 1.57 9.78 -3.68
C HIS A 249 2.68 9.43 -2.69
N THR A 250 3.66 10.33 -2.53
CA THR A 250 4.90 10.02 -1.81
C THR A 250 4.71 10.07 -0.30
N SER A 251 3.93 11.04 0.20
CA SER A 251 3.69 11.21 1.64
C SER A 251 2.83 10.10 2.26
N SER A 252 2.13 9.31 1.44
CA SER A 252 1.43 8.09 1.88
C SER A 252 2.37 7.08 2.57
N SER A 253 3.68 7.16 2.28
CA SER A 253 4.72 6.32 2.90
C SER A 253 5.31 6.88 4.21
N SER A 254 4.76 7.99 4.73
CA SER A 254 5.25 8.63 5.96
C SER A 254 5.28 7.65 7.13
N ARG A 255 6.43 7.54 7.81
CA ARG A 255 6.64 6.64 8.97
C ARG A 255 5.61 6.86 10.07
N ALA A 256 5.26 8.11 10.34
CA ALA A 256 4.30 8.45 11.38
C ALA A 256 2.88 8.04 10.97
N PHE A 257 2.48 8.32 9.73
CA PHE A 257 1.20 7.88 9.19
C PHE A 257 1.08 6.35 9.21
N ILE A 258 2.11 5.64 8.75
CA ILE A 258 2.13 4.18 8.79
C ILE A 258 2.06 3.66 10.22
N SER A 259 2.83 4.22 11.16
CA SER A 259 2.85 3.74 12.54
C SER A 259 1.53 4.00 13.28
N GLN A 260 0.90 5.16 13.06
CA GLN A 260 -0.24 5.63 13.84
C GLN A 260 -1.60 5.30 13.23
N VAL A 261 -1.68 5.13 11.90
CA VAL A 261 -2.96 4.92 11.19
C VAL A 261 -3.01 3.55 10.55
N ILE A 262 -1.95 3.14 9.84
CA ILE A 262 -1.98 1.93 9.01
C ILE A 262 -1.65 0.66 9.80
N ALA A 263 -0.53 0.65 10.53
CA ALA A 263 -0.07 -0.52 11.27
C ALA A 263 -1.06 -1.04 12.33
N PRO A 264 -1.88 -0.20 12.98
CA PRO A 264 -2.96 -0.69 13.84
C PRO A 264 -3.95 -1.62 13.14
N LEU A 265 -4.15 -1.49 11.82
CA LEU A 265 -5.01 -2.39 11.04
C LEU A 265 -4.46 -3.82 10.96
N PHE A 266 -3.18 -4.04 11.29
CA PHE A 266 -2.57 -5.38 11.35
C PHE A 266 -2.79 -6.08 12.68
N ALA A 267 -3.41 -5.43 13.66
CA ALA A 267 -3.73 -6.07 14.92
C ALA A 267 -4.80 -7.13 14.71
N VAL A 268 -4.52 -8.37 15.13
CA VAL A 268 -5.55 -9.39 15.27
C VAL A 268 -6.40 -8.98 16.47
N ALA A 269 -7.72 -8.85 16.30
CA ALA A 269 -8.61 -8.64 17.43
C ALA A 269 -8.43 -9.82 18.40
N ASP A 270 -7.91 -9.56 19.59
CA ASP A 270 -7.79 -10.61 20.60
C ASP A 270 -9.20 -11.10 20.94
N ALA A 271 -9.44 -12.40 20.82
CA ALA A 271 -10.68 -13.05 21.26
C ALA A 271 -10.94 -12.94 22.78
N ARG A 272 -10.14 -12.14 23.49
CA ARG A 272 -10.21 -11.87 24.94
C ARG A 272 -10.82 -10.52 25.29
N SER A 273 -11.13 -9.64 24.32
CA SER A 273 -11.76 -8.34 24.60
C SER A 273 -13.29 -8.39 24.72
N ASN A 274 -13.90 -9.58 24.72
CA ASN A 274 -15.33 -9.81 24.94
C ASN A 274 -15.60 -10.67 26.19
N ARG A 275 -14.74 -10.58 27.22
CA ARG A 275 -15.04 -11.10 28.56
C ARG A 275 -14.96 -9.99 29.58
#